data_AF-A0A961TTQ1-F1
#
_entry.id   AF-A0A961TTQ1-F1
#
_cell.length_a   1.000
_cell.length_b   1.000
_cell.length_c   1.000
_cell.angle_alpha   90.00
_cell.angle_beta   90.00
_cell.angle_gamma   90.00
#
_symmetry.space_group_name_H-M   'P 1'
#
loop_
_entity.id
_entity.type
_entity.pdbx_description
1 polymer ?
#
loop_
_entity_poly.entity_id
_entity_poly.type
_entity_poly.pdbx_seq_one_letter_code
_entity_poly.pdbx_strand_id
1 'polypeptide(L)'
;MPSPRYYLRLPRRRADELEALARHLDTSPALIIKLLVDRTLSEVAPLLADHDEQLEHIHLTIRDIARVHRDLMSDGVAATDQYSVRILEKLDEIARAIDSIR
;
A
#
# COMPACT_ATOMS: atom_id res chain seq x y z
N MET A 1 10.63 16.15 23.84
CA MET A 1 11.60 15.07 23.57
C MET A 1 12.62 15.58 22.56
N PRO A 2 13.92 15.23 22.67
CA PRO A 2 14.89 15.62 21.66
C PRO A 2 14.57 14.94 20.32
N SER A 3 14.72 15.68 19.22
CA SER A 3 14.52 15.11 17.88
C SER A 3 15.59 14.06 17.58
N PRO A 4 15.20 12.89 17.04
CA PRO A 4 16.15 11.86 16.64
C PRO A 4 17.10 12.36 15.55
N ARG A 5 18.36 11.89 15.56
CA ARG A 5 19.35 12.19 14.54
C ARG A 5 19.43 11.03 13.55
N TYR A 6 19.26 11.34 12.27
CA TYR A 6 19.39 10.38 11.18
C TYR A 6 20.62 10.71 10.33
N TYR A 7 21.39 9.69 9.97
CA TYR A 7 22.55 9.81 9.10
C TYR A 7 22.23 9.18 7.75
N LEU A 8 22.33 9.97 6.69
CA LEU A 8 22.03 9.54 5.32
C LEU A 8 23.34 9.41 4.54
N ARG A 9 23.55 8.25 3.91
CA ARG A 9 24.66 8.05 2.98
C ARG A 9 24.15 8.20 1.55
N LEU A 10 24.59 9.26 0.88
CA LEU A 10 24.24 9.53 -0.51
C LEU A 10 25.37 9.06 -1.45
N PRO A 11 25.03 8.54 -2.65
CA PRO A 11 26.00 8.41 -3.72
C PRO A 11 26.66 9.77 -4.00
N ARG A 12 27.96 9.79 -4.25
CA ARG A 12 28.75 11.04 -4.37
C ARG A 12 28.13 12.06 -5.33
N ARG A 13 27.71 11.61 -6.52
CA ARG A 13 27.03 12.46 -7.51
C ARG A 13 25.77 13.13 -6.96
N ARG A 14 24.96 12.42 -6.16
CA ARG A 14 23.74 12.96 -5.55
C ARG A 14 24.06 13.97 -4.44
N ALA A 15 25.13 13.73 -3.68
CA ALA A 15 25.62 14.70 -2.70
C ALA A 15 26.05 15.99 -3.41
N ASP A 16 26.85 15.88 -4.47
CA ASP A 16 27.31 17.04 -5.25
C ASP A 16 26.14 17.84 -5.86
N GLU A 17 25.12 17.15 -6.40
CA GLU A 17 23.88 17.75 -6.91
C GLU A 17 23.12 18.49 -5.79
N LEU A 18 23.00 17.88 -4.61
CA LEU A 18 22.35 18.48 -3.44
C LEU A 18 23.10 19.72 -2.93
N GLU A 19 24.43 19.65 -2.86
CA GLU A 19 25.30 20.78 -2.48
C GLU A 19 25.17 21.94 -3.48
N ALA A 20 25.08 21.64 -4.78
CA ALA A 20 24.90 22.66 -5.81
C ALA A 20 23.52 23.33 -5.69
N LEU A 21 22.46 22.55 -5.46
CA LEU A 21 21.12 23.07 -5.24
C LEU A 21 21.04 23.93 -3.97
N ALA A 22 21.66 23.49 -2.88
CA ALA A 22 21.73 24.23 -1.63
C ALA A 22 22.38 25.61 -1.82
N ARG A 23 23.50 25.66 -2.54
CA ARG A 23 24.17 26.92 -2.89
C ARG A 23 23.31 27.81 -3.77
N HIS A 24 22.61 27.25 -4.75
CA HIS A 24 21.73 28.02 -5.63
C HIS A 24 20.56 28.67 -4.88
N LEU A 25 20.02 27.97 -3.89
CA LEU A 25 18.88 28.42 -3.08
C LEU A 25 19.30 29.17 -1.80
N ASP A 26 20.58 29.49 -1.65
CA ASP A 26 21.16 30.11 -0.44
C ASP A 26 20.71 29.44 0.86
N THR A 27 20.83 28.12 0.90
CA THR A 27 20.36 27.29 2.01
C THR A 27 21.32 26.15 2.33
N SER A 28 20.99 25.35 3.34
CA SER A 28 21.77 24.16 3.70
C SER A 28 21.22 22.88 3.04
N PRO A 29 22.09 21.93 2.66
CA PRO A 29 21.68 20.59 2.23
C PRO A 29 20.73 19.92 3.22
N ALA A 30 20.95 20.13 4.53
CA ALA A 30 20.12 19.59 5.59
C ALA A 30 18.68 20.11 5.55
N LEU A 31 18.48 21.40 5.27
CA LEU A 31 17.14 21.97 5.16
C LEU A 31 16.41 21.41 3.92
N ILE A 32 17.12 21.27 2.80
CA ILE A 32 16.54 20.65 1.59
C ILE A 32 16.13 19.20 1.88
N ILE A 33 17.00 18.40 2.51
CA ILE A 33 16.68 17.02 2.89
C ILE A 33 15.43 16.99 3.78
N LYS A 34 15.36 17.89 4.78
CA LYS A 34 14.20 17.98 5.66
C LYS A 34 12.91 18.25 4.86
N LEU A 35 12.94 19.25 3.97
CA LEU A 35 11.78 19.60 3.15
C LEU A 35 11.36 18.46 2.21
N LEU A 36 12.32 17.74 1.62
CA LEU A 36 12.05 16.58 0.79
C LEU A 36 11.39 15.45 1.60
N VAL A 37 11.91 15.15 2.80
CA VAL A 37 11.32 14.14 3.68
C VAL A 37 9.91 14.53 4.10
N ASP A 38 9.71 15.77 4.55
CA ASP A 38 8.39 16.27 4.97
C ASP A 38 7.39 16.19 3.80
N ARG A 39 7.81 16.59 2.60
CA ARG A 39 7.00 16.49 1.38
C ARG A 39 6.67 15.04 1.03
N THR A 40 7.66 14.16 0.97
CA THR A 40 7.46 12.76 0.60
C THR A 40 6.54 12.06 1.60
N LEU A 41 6.70 12.29 2.90
CA LEU A 41 5.80 11.73 3.90
C LEU A 41 4.38 12.28 3.77
N SER A 42 4.23 13.57 3.49
CA SER A 42 2.90 14.19 3.30
C SER A 42 2.19 13.72 2.03
N GLU A 43 2.93 13.41 0.96
CA GLU A 43 2.35 12.96 -0.32
C GLU A 43 2.12 11.44 -0.35
N VAL A 44 3.05 10.65 0.20
CA VAL A 44 3.02 9.17 0.08
C VAL A 44 2.21 8.52 1.19
N ALA A 45 2.21 9.07 2.41
CA ALA A 45 1.46 8.45 3.51
C ALA A 45 -0.06 8.40 3.26
N PRO A 46 -0.70 9.45 2.70
CA PRO A 46 -2.12 9.37 2.33
C PRO A 46 -2.37 8.35 1.22
N LEU A 47 -1.51 8.29 0.19
CA LEU A 47 -1.66 7.29 -0.89
C LEU A 47 -1.58 5.85 -0.39
N LEU A 48 -0.70 5.58 0.59
CA LEU A 48 -0.63 4.26 1.23
C LEU A 48 -1.87 3.97 2.08
N ALA A 49 -2.36 4.96 2.84
CA ALA A 49 -3.59 4.81 3.61
C ALA A 49 -4.81 4.56 2.71
N ASP A 50 -4.93 5.29 1.61
CA ASP A 50 -6.00 5.11 0.62
C ASP A 50 -5.91 3.72 -0.03
N HIS A 51 -4.70 3.24 -0.33
CA HIS A 51 -4.50 1.88 -0.85
C HIS A 51 -4.87 0.80 0.18
N ASP A 52 -4.50 1.00 1.46
CA ASP A 52 -4.85 0.06 2.53
C ASP A 52 -6.38 -0.01 2.73
N GLU A 53 -7.07 1.13 2.68
CA GLU A 53 -8.55 1.19 2.73
C GLU A 53 -9.18 0.48 1.53
N GLN A 54 -8.63 0.70 0.32
CA GLN A 54 -9.11 0.02 -0.89
C GLN A 54 -8.88 -1.50 -0.82
N LEU A 55 -7.75 -1.94 -0.29
CA LEU A 55 -7.45 -3.37 -0.11
C LEU A 55 -8.39 -4.00 0.92
N GLU A 56 -8.68 -3.31 2.03
CA GLU A 56 -9.66 -3.76 3.02
C GLU A 56 -11.06 -3.88 2.41
N HIS A 57 -11.49 -2.90 1.62
CA HIS A 57 -12.78 -2.92 0.93
C HIS A 57 -12.89 -4.08 -0.08
N ILE A 58 -11.83 -4.33 -0.86
CA ILE A 58 -11.77 -5.48 -1.79
C ILE A 58 -11.89 -6.79 -1.01
N HIS A 59 -11.14 -6.92 0.10
CA HIS A 59 -11.19 -8.12 0.93
C HIS A 59 -12.60 -8.38 1.50
N LEU A 60 -13.27 -7.35 2.02
CA LEU A 60 -14.64 -7.46 2.52
C LEU A 60 -15.63 -7.85 1.40
N THR A 61 -15.50 -7.23 0.23
CA THR A 61 -16.33 -7.54 -0.95
C THR A 61 -16.17 -9.00 -1.38
N ILE A 62 -14.93 -9.51 -1.41
CA ILE A 62 -14.62 -10.90 -1.74
C ILE A 62 -15.27 -11.86 -0.73
N ARG A 63 -15.18 -11.54 0.56
CA ARG A 63 -15.79 -12.35 1.63
C ARG A 63 -17.32 -12.40 1.49
N ASP A 64 -17.95 -11.27 1.17
CA ASP A 64 -19.39 -11.19 0.98
C ASP A 64 -19.87 -11.97 -0.24
N ILE A 65 -19.15 -11.88 -1.37
CA ILE A 65 -19.42 -12.71 -2.56
C ILE A 65 -19.31 -14.20 -2.20
N ALA A 66 -18.24 -14.60 -1.51
CA ALA A 66 -18.05 -15.99 -1.11
C ALA A 66 -19.16 -16.48 -0.16
N ARG A 67 -19.68 -15.61 0.71
CA ARG A 67 -20.80 -15.92 1.60
C ARG A 67 -22.12 -16.07 0.83
N VAL A 68 -22.51 -15.06 0.05
CA VAL A 68 -23.75 -15.10 -0.75
C VAL A 68 -23.77 -16.31 -1.66
N HIS A 69 -22.63 -16.64 -2.26
CA HIS A 69 -22.52 -17.80 -3.14
C HIS A 69 -22.62 -19.13 -2.38
N ARG A 70 -22.09 -19.23 -1.15
CA ARG A 70 -22.32 -20.41 -0.28
C ARG A 70 -23.78 -20.54 0.12
N ASP A 71 -24.43 -19.43 0.47
CA ASP A 71 -25.85 -19.42 0.88
C ASP A 71 -26.74 -19.89 -0.29
N LEU A 72 -26.48 -19.39 -1.52
CA LEU A 72 -27.13 -19.84 -2.77
C LEU A 72 -26.92 -21.33 -3.08
N MET A 73 -25.75 -21.88 -2.75
CA MET A 73 -25.46 -23.31 -2.90
C MET A 73 -26.15 -24.16 -1.83
N SER A 74 -26.36 -23.60 -0.63
CA SER A 74 -27.02 -24.28 0.48
C SER A 74 -28.55 -24.37 0.34
N ASP A 75 -29.16 -23.38 -0.33
CA ASP A 75 -30.62 -23.32 -0.57
C ASP A 75 -31.12 -24.24 -1.69
N GLY A 76 -30.26 -25.10 -2.25
CA GLY A 76 -30.66 -26.35 -2.91
C GLY A 76 -31.27 -26.27 -4.31
N VAL A 77 -31.20 -25.14 -5.03
CA VAL A 77 -31.87 -24.99 -6.35
C VAL A 77 -30.92 -24.99 -7.57
N ALA A 78 -29.60 -24.88 -7.43
CA ALA A 78 -28.72 -24.84 -8.60
C ALA A 78 -27.84 -26.09 -8.68
N ALA A 79 -28.00 -26.85 -9.77
CA ALA A 79 -27.06 -27.87 -10.19
C ALA A 79 -25.63 -27.34 -10.05
N THR A 80 -24.82 -28.05 -9.28
CA THR A 80 -23.44 -27.71 -8.94
C THR A 80 -22.59 -27.55 -10.20
N ASP A 81 -22.52 -26.34 -10.74
CA ASP A 81 -21.66 -26.07 -11.88
C ASP A 81 -20.23 -25.90 -11.36
N GLN A 82 -19.31 -26.70 -11.90
CA GLN A 82 -17.92 -26.84 -11.44
C GLN A 82 -17.17 -25.48 -11.42
N TYR A 83 -17.66 -24.50 -12.18
CA TYR A 83 -17.19 -23.12 -12.20
C TYR A 83 -17.44 -22.36 -10.89
N SER A 84 -18.56 -22.62 -10.22
CA SER A 84 -18.97 -21.97 -8.97
C SER A 84 -17.99 -22.28 -7.83
N VAL A 85 -17.62 -23.56 -7.70
CA VAL A 85 -16.62 -24.03 -6.71
C VAL A 85 -15.25 -23.42 -6.99
N ARG A 86 -14.87 -23.34 -8.27
CA ARG A 86 -13.56 -22.81 -8.69
C ARG A 86 -13.43 -21.30 -8.47
N ILE A 87 -14.54 -20.56 -8.59
CA ILE A 87 -14.59 -19.12 -8.24
C ILE A 87 -14.36 -18.93 -6.74
N LEU A 88 -14.95 -19.78 -5.89
CA LEU A 88 -14.75 -19.71 -4.43
C LEU A 88 -13.30 -19.97 -4.03
N GLU A 89 -12.66 -20.99 -4.61
CA GLU A 89 -11.24 -21.28 -4.34
C GLU A 89 -10.35 -20.11 -4.76
N LYS A 90 -10.61 -19.51 -5.93
CA LYS A 90 -9.86 -18.35 -6.39
C LYS A 90 -10.06 -17.12 -5.50
N LEU A 91 -11.28 -16.88 -5.03
CA LEU A 91 -11.59 -15.78 -4.13
C LEU A 91 -10.93 -15.97 -2.76
N ASP A 92 -10.91 -17.19 -2.23
CA ASP A 92 -10.22 -17.51 -0.96
C ASP A 92 -8.69 -17.40 -1.11
N GLU A 93 -8.13 -17.83 -2.24
CA GLU A 93 -6.71 -17.61 -2.56
C GLU A 93 -6.35 -16.12 -2.63
N ILE A 94 -7.19 -15.30 -3.27
CA ILE A 94 -6.97 -13.85 -3.37
C ILE A 94 -7.07 -13.19 -1.99
N ALA A 95 -8.06 -13.58 -1.16
CA ALA A 95 -8.20 -13.07 0.19
C ALA A 95 -6.96 -13.38 1.04
N ARG A 96 -6.45 -14.63 1.01
CA ARG A 96 -5.23 -15.01 1.73
C ARG A 96 -3.97 -14.29 1.21
N ALA A 97 -3.89 -14.04 -0.10
CA ALA A 97 -2.77 -13.29 -0.67
C ALA A 97 -2.79 -11.83 -0.18
N ILE A 98 -3.97 -11.20 -0.10
CA ILE A 98 -4.13 -9.85 0.45
C ILE A 98 -3.75 -9.81 1.93
N ASP A 99 -4.20 -10.78 2.73
CA ASP A 99 -3.83 -10.89 4.15
C ASP A 99 -2.31 -11.04 4.36
N SER A 100 -1.58 -11.63 3.40
CA SER A 100 -0.12 -11.80 3.49
C SER A 100 0.71 -10.55 3.15
N ILE A 101 0.08 -9.54 2.55
CA ILE A 101 0.72 -8.27 2.18
C ILE A 101 0.69 -7.26 3.35
N ARG A 102 -0.23 -7.46 4.31
CA ARG A 102 -0.40 -6.65 5.51
C ARG A 102 0.63 -7.00 6.60
#